data_AF-A0A1S1JUP9-F1
#
_entry.id   AF-A0A1S1JUP9-F1
#
_cell.length_a   1.000
_cell.length_b   1.000
_cell.length_c   1.000
_cell.angle_alpha   90.00
_cell.angle_beta   90.00
_cell.angle_gamma   90.00
#
_symmetry.space_group_name_H-M   'P 1'
#
loop_
_entity.id
_entity.type
_entity.pdbx_description
1 polymer ?
#
loop_
_entity_poly.entity_id
_entity_poly.type
_entity_poly.pdbx_seq_one_letter_code
_entity_poly.pdbx_strand_id
1 'polypeptide(L)'
;MRLDPPPKHTMRVHELAKELGWPPARLIDELRERGEWVKSAMSTIEAPVVRAIRRDFAAADPPDDPEHFLDAALYGNSVDPAIPSEPPGETFAEALARARAESSRHQKSTMSKGGRWRPPVLQALLDEVIAQRPEHLHPNGECFGWESKKADKLNLQWTAARLDGLAGEDPTVVEWIRLSGGQRPHLAAELSSAGIAPDEAALRLGYAGRIEPRMDTLYVRFRDRRITRSEVIAAVRQWRGNNATG
;
A
#
# COMPACT_ATOMS: atom_id res chain seq x y z
N MET A 1 8.41 -51.59 33.07
CA MET A 1 8.98 -51.28 31.74
C MET A 1 8.29 -50.02 31.22
N ARG A 2 8.95 -48.86 31.27
CA ARG A 2 8.50 -47.67 30.55
C ARG A 2 9.07 -47.80 29.14
N LEU A 3 8.23 -48.15 28.17
CA LEU A 3 8.61 -48.12 26.76
C LEU A 3 8.64 -46.64 26.36
N ASP A 4 9.80 -46.12 26.03
CA ASP A 4 9.91 -44.78 25.43
C ASP A 4 9.11 -44.78 24.11
N PRO A 5 8.18 -43.83 23.90
CA PRO A 5 7.43 -43.78 22.65
C PRO A 5 8.41 -43.50 21.49
N PRO A 6 8.29 -44.19 20.35
CA PRO A 6 9.19 -44.00 19.23
C PRO A 6 9.11 -42.55 18.71
N PRO A 7 10.24 -41.99 18.20
CA PRO A 7 10.28 -40.61 17.73
C PRO A 7 9.23 -40.37 16.65
N LYS A 8 8.36 -39.37 16.88
CA LYS A 8 7.35 -38.93 15.90
C LYS A 8 8.06 -38.19 14.77
N HIS A 9 8.40 -38.90 13.71
CA HIS A 9 8.86 -38.24 12.48
C HIS A 9 7.65 -37.62 11.79
N THR A 10 7.43 -36.32 12.00
CA THR A 10 6.39 -35.54 11.33
C THR A 10 6.90 -35.13 9.96
N MET A 11 6.07 -35.29 8.93
CA MET A 11 6.44 -35.00 7.53
C MET A 11 5.35 -34.15 6.88
N ARG A 12 5.74 -33.21 6.00
CA ARG A 12 4.77 -32.35 5.30
C ARG A 12 4.24 -33.03 4.04
N VAL A 13 3.01 -32.68 3.65
CA VAL A 13 2.31 -33.30 2.50
C VAL A 13 3.09 -33.13 1.20
N HIS A 14 3.63 -31.94 0.92
CA HIS A 14 4.40 -31.69 -0.30
C HIS A 14 5.70 -32.50 -0.37
N GLU A 15 6.33 -32.79 0.77
CA GLU A 15 7.53 -33.62 0.83
C GLU A 15 7.19 -35.07 0.52
N LEU A 16 6.07 -35.56 1.07
CA LEU A 16 5.56 -36.91 0.78
C LEU A 16 5.12 -37.04 -0.67
N ALA A 17 4.44 -36.02 -1.21
CA ALA A 17 4.04 -35.97 -2.61
C ALA A 17 5.26 -36.03 -3.55
N LYS A 18 6.35 -35.34 -3.18
CA LYS A 18 7.61 -35.35 -3.93
C LYS A 18 8.28 -36.72 -3.97
N GLU A 19 8.28 -37.46 -2.86
CA GLU A 19 8.80 -38.83 -2.83
C GLU A 19 7.99 -39.80 -3.68
N LEU A 20 6.68 -39.59 -3.76
CA LEU A 20 5.76 -40.42 -4.55
C LEU A 20 5.63 -39.96 -6.01
N GLY A 21 6.27 -38.85 -6.39
CA GLY A 21 6.15 -38.26 -7.72
C GLY A 21 4.74 -37.74 -8.05
N TRP A 22 3.92 -37.45 -7.04
CA TRP A 22 2.53 -36.99 -7.22
C TRP A 22 2.41 -35.48 -7.06
N PRO A 23 1.45 -34.83 -7.75
CA PRO A 23 1.12 -33.45 -7.46
C PRO A 23 0.51 -33.35 -6.04
N PRO A 24 0.85 -32.31 -5.25
CA PRO A 24 0.40 -32.20 -3.86
C PRO A 24 -1.13 -32.19 -3.70
N ALA A 25 -1.87 -31.70 -4.70
CA ALA A 25 -3.33 -31.70 -4.71
C ALA A 25 -3.91 -33.13 -4.72
N ARG A 26 -3.37 -34.02 -5.56
CA ARG A 26 -3.79 -35.42 -5.65
C ARG A 26 -3.58 -36.16 -4.33
N LEU A 27 -2.46 -35.89 -3.64
CA LEU A 27 -2.19 -36.49 -2.34
C LEU A 27 -3.14 -35.96 -1.24
N ILE A 28 -3.54 -34.68 -1.30
CA ILE A 28 -4.53 -34.12 -0.37
C ILE A 28 -5.89 -34.78 -0.56
N ASP A 29 -6.31 -35.03 -1.80
CA ASP A 29 -7.58 -35.69 -2.10
C ASP A 29 -7.59 -37.15 -1.63
N GLU A 30 -6.51 -37.90 -1.84
CA GLU A 30 -6.35 -39.27 -1.35
C GLU A 30 -6.38 -39.35 0.18
N LEU A 31 -5.72 -38.41 0.87
CA LEU A 31 -5.75 -38.33 2.34
C LEU A 31 -7.17 -38.05 2.85
N ARG A 32 -7.91 -37.20 2.14
CA ARG A 32 -9.30 -36.86 2.47
C ARG A 32 -10.25 -38.05 2.29
N GLU A 33 -10.07 -38.86 1.24
CA GLU A 33 -10.85 -40.09 1.04
C GLU A 33 -10.60 -41.13 2.15
N ARG A 34 -9.37 -41.19 2.66
CA ARG A 34 -8.98 -42.04 3.80
C ARG A 34 -9.44 -41.51 5.17
N GLY A 35 -10.10 -40.36 5.21
CA GLY A 35 -10.63 -39.73 6.43
C GLY A 35 -9.64 -38.86 7.18
N GLU A 36 -8.48 -38.55 6.60
CA GLU A 36 -7.46 -37.66 7.16
C GLU A 36 -7.57 -36.27 6.51
N TRP A 37 -8.15 -35.30 7.23
CA TRP A 37 -8.38 -33.96 6.69
C TRP A 37 -7.14 -33.07 6.77
N VAL A 38 -6.69 -32.59 5.61
CA VAL A 38 -5.53 -31.71 5.48
C VAL A 38 -5.90 -30.44 4.72
N LYS A 39 -5.48 -29.27 5.23
CA LYS A 39 -5.90 -27.96 4.72
C LYS A 39 -5.08 -27.49 3.50
N SER A 40 -3.80 -27.88 3.42
CA SER A 40 -2.88 -27.43 2.36
C SER A 40 -1.64 -28.33 2.28
N ALA A 41 -0.88 -28.23 1.20
CA ALA A 41 0.34 -29.00 0.94
C ALA A 41 1.47 -28.77 1.99
N MET A 42 1.39 -27.69 2.77
CA MET A 42 2.32 -27.41 3.87
C MET A 42 1.87 -27.96 5.22
N SER A 43 0.67 -28.53 5.32
CA SER A 43 0.21 -29.18 6.55
C SER A 43 1.03 -30.43 6.86
N THR A 44 1.15 -30.74 8.15
CA THR A 44 1.97 -31.83 8.69
C THR A 44 1.12 -33.06 8.93
N ILE A 45 1.64 -34.25 8.57
CA ILE A 45 0.96 -35.54 8.74
C ILE A 45 1.71 -36.37 9.80
N GLU A 46 0.95 -37.12 10.61
CA GLU A 46 1.51 -38.04 11.61
C GLU A 46 2.19 -39.26 10.95
N ALA A 47 3.29 -39.71 11.56
CA ALA A 47 4.12 -40.83 11.09
C ALA A 47 3.38 -42.12 10.64
N PRO A 48 2.32 -42.63 11.33
CA PRO A 48 1.63 -43.85 10.89
C PRO A 48 0.93 -43.69 9.54
N VAL A 49 0.36 -42.51 9.26
CA VAL A 49 -0.34 -42.23 7.99
C VAL A 49 0.67 -42.11 6.85
N VAL A 50 1.80 -41.44 7.09
CA VAL A 50 2.92 -41.36 6.12
C VAL A 50 3.42 -42.76 5.75
N ARG A 51 3.56 -43.65 6.73
CA ARG A 51 3.98 -45.05 6.50
C ARG A 51 2.95 -45.85 5.70
N ALA A 52 1.66 -45.65 5.97
CA ALA A 52 0.59 -46.31 5.23
C ALA A 52 0.56 -45.86 3.76
N ILE A 53 0.62 -44.55 3.50
CA ILE A 53 0.67 -43.99 2.14
C ILE A 53 1.91 -44.45 1.39
N ARG A 54 3.10 -44.41 2.02
CA ARG A 54 4.31 -44.96 1.40
C ARG A 54 4.17 -46.45 1.11
N ARG A 55 3.59 -47.24 2.01
CA ARG A 55 3.41 -48.68 1.79
C ARG A 55 2.48 -48.98 0.60
N ASP A 56 1.41 -48.20 0.44
CA ASP A 56 0.39 -48.44 -0.57
C ASP A 56 0.79 -47.91 -1.95
N PHE A 57 1.60 -46.83 -2.01
CA PHE A 57 1.86 -46.10 -3.25
C PHE A 57 3.35 -45.97 -3.63
N ALA A 58 4.31 -46.48 -2.85
CA ALA A 58 5.74 -46.42 -3.20
C ALA A 58 6.16 -47.31 -4.40
N ALA A 59 5.21 -47.92 -5.12
CA ALA A 59 5.47 -48.79 -6.27
C ALA A 59 4.69 -48.38 -7.54
N ALA A 60 4.22 -47.13 -7.64
CA ALA A 60 3.58 -46.63 -8.85
C ALA A 60 4.59 -45.84 -9.69
N ASP A 61 4.94 -46.35 -10.87
CA ASP A 61 5.64 -45.59 -11.91
C ASP A 61 4.88 -44.30 -12.24
N PRO A 62 5.60 -43.20 -12.58
CA PRO A 62 4.97 -41.92 -12.87
C PRO A 62 4.10 -42.02 -14.14
N PRO A 63 2.87 -41.48 -14.14
CA PRO A 63 2.17 -41.24 -15.40
C PRO A 63 2.85 -40.09 -16.16
N ASP A 64 3.12 -40.34 -17.45
CA ASP A 64 3.57 -39.37 -18.45
C ASP A 64 2.45 -38.36 -18.75
N ASP A 65 2.18 -37.41 -17.86
CA ASP A 65 1.80 -36.04 -18.26
C ASP A 65 1.77 -35.07 -17.06
N PRO A 66 2.81 -34.26 -16.84
CA PRO A 66 2.81 -33.21 -15.84
C PRO A 66 2.69 -31.82 -16.48
N GLU A 67 1.72 -31.56 -17.35
CA GLU A 67 1.54 -30.21 -17.93
C GLU A 67 0.12 -29.66 -17.80
N HIS A 68 -0.19 -29.22 -16.58
CA HIS A 68 -0.97 -27.99 -16.39
C HIS A 68 -0.06 -26.94 -15.76
N PHE A 69 0.97 -26.53 -16.50
CA PHE A 69 1.59 -25.24 -16.26
C PHE A 69 0.51 -24.18 -16.48
N LEU A 70 0.20 -23.42 -15.42
CA LEU A 70 -0.58 -22.20 -15.55
C LEU A 70 0.17 -21.29 -16.52
N ASP A 71 -0.54 -20.79 -17.52
CA ASP A 71 0.02 -19.94 -18.57
C ASP A 71 0.79 -18.77 -17.94
N ALA A 72 2.05 -18.58 -18.35
CA ALA A 72 2.92 -17.53 -17.83
C ALA A 72 2.31 -16.13 -18.05
N ALA A 73 1.40 -15.99 -19.01
CA ALA A 73 0.61 -14.79 -19.24
C ALA A 73 -0.34 -14.41 -18.08
N LEU A 74 -0.64 -15.35 -17.17
CA LEU A 74 -1.46 -15.10 -15.98
C LEU A 74 -0.63 -14.57 -14.79
N TYR A 75 0.69 -14.72 -14.84
CA TYR A 75 1.59 -14.09 -13.88
C TYR A 75 1.93 -12.69 -14.40
N GLY A 76 1.63 -11.66 -13.61
CA GLY A 76 2.04 -10.29 -13.95
C GLY A 76 3.55 -10.18 -14.16
N ASN A 77 3.98 -9.13 -14.87
CA ASN A 77 5.33 -8.85 -15.40
C ASN A 77 6.53 -8.95 -14.42
N SER A 78 6.34 -9.44 -13.20
CA SER A 78 7.37 -9.74 -12.21
C SER A 78 8.10 -11.07 -12.47
N VAL A 79 7.62 -11.90 -13.40
CA VAL A 79 8.30 -13.15 -13.82
C VAL A 79 8.86 -12.95 -15.23
N ASP A 80 9.87 -12.09 -15.36
CA ASP A 80 10.73 -12.13 -16.54
C ASP A 80 11.68 -13.34 -16.39
N PRO A 81 11.68 -14.31 -17.32
CA PRO A 81 12.60 -15.45 -17.28
C PRO A 81 14.06 -15.07 -17.55
N ALA A 82 14.34 -13.78 -17.75
CA ALA A 82 15.68 -13.21 -17.94
C ALA A 82 16.38 -12.82 -16.62
N ILE A 83 15.87 -13.25 -15.46
CA ILE A 83 16.63 -13.17 -14.20
C ILE A 83 17.78 -14.18 -14.30
N PRO A 84 19.06 -13.75 -14.23
CA PRO A 84 20.16 -14.69 -14.09
C PRO A 84 19.91 -15.52 -12.84
N SER A 85 19.85 -16.85 -12.99
CA SER A 85 19.78 -17.77 -11.86
C SER A 85 20.85 -17.41 -10.84
N GLU A 86 20.45 -17.38 -9.57
CA GLU A 86 21.31 -17.03 -8.44
C GLU A 86 22.67 -17.75 -8.55
N PRO A 87 23.81 -17.06 -8.29
CA PRO A 87 25.10 -17.73 -8.27
C PRO A 87 25.05 -18.84 -7.20
N PRO A 88 25.48 -20.08 -7.52
CA PRO A 88 25.39 -21.18 -6.58
C PRO A 88 26.22 -20.87 -5.34
N GLY A 89 25.58 -20.81 -4.17
CA GLY A 89 26.25 -20.68 -2.87
C GLY A 89 26.12 -19.32 -2.17
N GLU A 90 25.37 -18.36 -2.70
CA GLU A 90 25.12 -17.10 -1.98
C GLU A 90 24.20 -17.31 -0.77
N THR A 91 24.59 -16.77 0.38
CA THR A 91 23.73 -16.75 1.56
C THR A 91 22.62 -15.71 1.41
N PHE A 92 21.48 -15.90 2.10
CA PHE A 92 20.38 -14.93 2.08
C PHE A 92 20.83 -13.50 2.44
N ALA A 93 21.82 -13.36 3.33
CA ALA A 93 22.37 -12.07 3.71
C ALA A 93 23.14 -11.39 2.56
N GLU A 94 23.90 -12.15 1.79
CA GLU A 94 24.61 -11.67 0.60
C GLU A 94 23.66 -11.36 -0.55
N ALA A 95 22.65 -12.22 -0.78
CA ALA A 95 21.58 -11.95 -1.73
C ALA A 95 20.81 -10.66 -1.37
N LEU A 96 20.52 -10.44 -0.09
CA LEU A 96 19.87 -9.22 0.39
C LEU A 96 20.78 -7.99 0.26
N ALA A 97 22.08 -8.11 0.54
CA ALA A 97 23.05 -7.04 0.38
C ALA A 97 23.24 -6.66 -1.10
N ARG A 98 23.28 -7.67 -1.98
CA ARG A 98 23.32 -7.52 -3.44
C ARG A 98 22.07 -6.82 -3.94
N ALA A 99 20.87 -7.29 -3.57
CA ALA A 99 19.61 -6.64 -3.94
C ALA A 99 19.52 -5.18 -3.45
N ARG A 100 20.01 -4.87 -2.25
CA ARG A 100 20.10 -3.49 -1.73
C ARG A 100 21.10 -2.63 -2.51
N ALA A 101 22.23 -3.21 -2.93
CA ALA A 101 23.23 -2.52 -3.74
C ALA A 101 22.79 -2.33 -5.20
N GLU A 102 22.07 -3.31 -5.77
CA GLU A 102 21.46 -3.30 -7.10
C GLU A 102 20.36 -2.23 -7.17
N SER A 103 19.44 -2.22 -6.19
CA SER A 103 18.39 -1.19 -6.09
C SER A 103 18.96 0.21 -5.89
N SER A 104 20.06 0.37 -5.15
CA SER A 104 20.75 1.67 -5.01
C SER A 104 21.40 2.12 -6.32
N ARG A 105 21.94 1.20 -7.14
CA ARG A 105 22.47 1.48 -8.48
C ARG A 105 21.37 1.79 -9.50
N HIS A 106 20.27 1.04 -9.46
CA HIS A 106 19.10 1.26 -10.30
C HIS A 106 18.40 2.57 -9.95
N GLN A 107 18.33 2.96 -8.67
CA GLN A 107 17.89 4.29 -8.24
C GLN A 107 18.80 5.40 -8.79
N LYS A 108 20.12 5.20 -8.84
CA LYS A 108 21.07 6.18 -9.38
C LYS A 108 20.99 6.31 -10.91
N SER A 109 20.71 5.22 -11.62
CA SER A 109 20.51 5.17 -13.08
C SER A 109 19.16 5.76 -13.51
N THR A 110 18.08 5.39 -12.83
CA THR A 110 16.72 5.87 -13.11
C THR A 110 16.51 7.36 -12.81
N MET A 111 17.29 7.95 -11.89
CA MET A 111 17.28 9.41 -11.68
C MET A 111 17.75 10.22 -12.91
N SER A 112 18.42 9.60 -13.88
CA SER A 112 18.89 10.32 -15.08
C SER A 112 18.00 10.18 -16.32
N LYS A 113 17.01 9.27 -16.35
CA LYS A 113 16.27 9.01 -17.61
C LYS A 113 14.79 8.68 -17.51
N GLY A 114 14.18 8.70 -16.34
CA GLY A 114 12.73 8.66 -16.20
C GLY A 114 12.36 9.48 -14.97
N GLY A 115 11.50 10.49 -15.14
CA GLY A 115 11.02 11.29 -14.01
C GLY A 115 10.58 10.34 -12.90
N ARG A 116 11.27 10.41 -11.75
CA ARG A 116 10.98 9.63 -10.54
C ARG A 116 9.46 9.61 -10.38
N TRP A 117 8.82 8.45 -10.44
CA TRP A 117 7.38 8.35 -10.18
C TRP A 117 7.13 8.96 -8.80
N ARG A 118 6.39 10.06 -8.77
CA ARG A 118 6.06 10.81 -7.57
C ARG A 118 4.55 10.67 -7.34
N PRO A 119 4.12 10.36 -6.11
CA PRO A 119 2.72 10.46 -5.76
C PRO A 119 2.18 11.85 -6.12
N PRO A 120 0.94 11.97 -6.64
CA PRO A 120 0.39 13.26 -7.08
C PRO A 120 0.31 14.29 -5.95
N VAL A 121 0.02 13.83 -4.72
CA VAL A 121 0.05 14.66 -3.50
C VAL A 121 1.45 15.21 -3.22
N LEU A 122 2.50 14.39 -3.39
CA LEU A 122 3.89 14.81 -3.22
C LEU A 122 4.29 15.81 -4.31
N GLN A 123 3.85 15.58 -5.55
CA GLN A 123 4.09 16.50 -6.66
C GLN A 123 3.43 17.86 -6.40
N ALA A 124 2.16 17.90 -6.00
CA ALA A 124 1.48 19.14 -5.66
C ALA A 124 2.16 19.89 -4.49
N LEU A 125 2.64 19.18 -3.46
CA LEU A 125 3.38 19.81 -2.36
C LEU A 125 4.69 20.47 -2.85
N LEU A 126 5.38 19.85 -3.81
CA LEU A 126 6.61 20.41 -4.37
C LEU A 126 6.32 21.61 -5.29
N ASP A 127 5.36 21.45 -6.19
CA ASP A 127 5.06 22.45 -7.22
C ASP A 127 4.33 23.66 -6.65
N GLU A 128 3.55 23.49 -5.57
CA GLU A 128 2.64 24.55 -5.11
C GLU A 128 3.00 25.08 -3.72
N VAL A 129 3.51 24.26 -2.81
CA VAL A 129 3.86 24.73 -1.46
C VAL A 129 5.33 25.15 -1.38
N ILE A 130 6.19 24.48 -2.13
CA ILE A 130 7.62 24.73 -2.17
C ILE A 130 7.99 25.68 -3.31
N ALA A 131 7.52 25.46 -4.54
CA ALA A 131 7.90 26.33 -5.66
C ALA A 131 7.32 27.75 -5.58
N GLN A 132 6.28 27.99 -4.78
CA GLN A 132 5.77 29.34 -4.48
C GLN A 132 6.71 30.14 -3.55
N ARG A 133 7.79 29.55 -3.06
CA ARG A 133 8.85 30.21 -2.28
C ARG A 133 10.14 30.30 -3.13
N PRO A 134 10.25 31.28 -4.03
CA PRO A 134 11.36 31.38 -4.97
C PRO A 134 12.73 31.49 -4.27
N GLU A 135 12.77 31.93 -3.00
CA GLU A 135 13.96 31.94 -2.15
C GLU A 135 14.51 30.54 -1.81
N HIS A 136 13.76 29.48 -2.08
CA HIS A 136 14.13 28.10 -1.76
C HIS A 136 14.30 27.20 -2.99
N LEU A 137 14.32 27.77 -4.19
CA LEU A 137 14.75 27.07 -5.40
C LEU A 137 16.22 27.38 -5.65
N HIS A 138 17.00 26.37 -6.04
CA HIS A 138 18.33 26.61 -6.56
C HIS A 138 18.24 27.46 -7.85
N PRO A 139 19.30 28.19 -8.23
CA PRO A 139 19.36 28.93 -9.49
C PRO A 139 19.13 28.06 -10.74
N ASN A 140 19.29 26.74 -10.63
CA ASN A 140 19.02 25.76 -11.69
C ASN A 140 17.55 25.28 -11.72
N GLY A 141 16.68 25.78 -10.84
CA GLY A 141 15.28 25.38 -10.73
C GLY A 141 15.02 24.12 -9.88
N GLU A 142 16.04 23.52 -9.27
CA GLU A 142 15.89 22.35 -8.40
C GLU A 142 15.57 22.78 -6.96
N CYS A 143 14.61 22.12 -6.31
CA CYS A 143 14.38 22.33 -4.87
C CYS A 143 15.60 21.86 -4.08
N PHE A 144 16.01 22.62 -3.05
CA PHE A 144 17.07 22.16 -2.15
C PHE A 144 16.72 20.80 -1.52
N GLY A 145 17.72 19.96 -1.25
CA GLY A 145 17.51 18.63 -0.68
C GLY A 145 16.77 18.62 0.67
N TRP A 146 16.85 19.70 1.47
CA TRP A 146 16.08 19.83 2.72
C TRP A 146 14.59 20.11 2.46
N GLU A 147 14.24 20.77 1.36
CA GLU A 147 12.85 20.97 0.96
C GLU A 147 12.22 19.71 0.41
N SER A 148 12.98 18.92 -0.35
CA SER A 148 12.50 17.59 -0.78
C SER A 148 12.14 16.73 0.43
N LYS A 149 13.01 16.70 1.47
CA LYS A 149 12.71 15.99 2.73
C LYS A 149 11.50 16.57 3.46
N LYS A 150 11.31 17.89 3.41
CA LYS A 150 10.14 18.56 3.99
C LYS A 150 8.86 18.19 3.24
N ALA A 151 8.90 18.11 1.91
CA ALA A 151 7.78 17.66 1.08
C ALA A 151 7.42 16.21 1.40
N ASP A 152 8.40 15.33 1.52
CA ASP A 152 8.18 13.92 1.90
C ASP A 152 7.51 13.82 3.27
N LYS A 153 7.97 14.62 4.24
CA LYS A 153 7.35 14.68 5.58
C LYS A 153 5.91 15.18 5.52
N LEU A 154 5.63 16.21 4.73
CA LEU A 154 4.27 16.71 4.54
C LEU A 154 3.40 15.66 3.85
N ASN A 155 3.90 15.00 2.80
CA ASN A 155 3.20 13.93 2.10
C ASN A 155 2.78 12.81 3.08
N LEU A 156 3.68 12.40 3.99
CA LEU A 156 3.36 11.44 5.04
C LEU A 156 2.22 11.92 5.96
N GLN A 157 2.23 13.20 6.36
CA GLN A 157 1.16 13.77 7.19
C GLN A 157 -0.19 13.82 6.45
N TRP A 158 -0.18 14.17 5.16
CA TRP A 158 -1.38 14.19 4.33
C TRP A 158 -1.92 12.78 4.07
N THR A 159 -1.04 11.79 3.87
CA THR A 159 -1.46 10.38 3.79
C THR A 159 -2.05 9.89 5.10
N ALA A 160 -1.48 10.27 6.25
CA ALA A 160 -2.05 9.92 7.56
C ALA A 160 -3.44 10.53 7.75
N ALA A 161 -3.63 11.81 7.38
CA ALA A 161 -4.93 12.46 7.47
C ALA A 161 -6.01 11.81 6.59
N ARG A 162 -5.65 11.19 5.45
CA ARG A 162 -6.59 10.38 4.65
C ARG A 162 -7.06 9.14 5.39
N LEU A 163 -6.19 8.52 6.19
CA LEU A 163 -6.57 7.40 7.04
C LEU A 163 -7.47 7.85 8.20
N ASP A 164 -7.27 9.06 8.71
CA ASP A 164 -8.04 9.64 9.82
C ASP A 164 -9.35 10.34 9.39
N GLY A 165 -9.75 10.26 8.11
CA GLY A 165 -11.05 10.72 7.64
C GLY A 165 -11.07 11.89 6.66
N LEU A 166 -9.93 12.26 6.06
CA LEU A 166 -9.93 13.12 4.86
C LEU A 166 -10.45 12.32 3.67
N ALA A 167 -11.75 12.44 3.39
CA ALA A 167 -12.41 11.78 2.27
C ALA A 167 -12.12 12.53 0.96
N GLY A 168 -11.89 11.78 -0.13
CA GLY A 168 -11.72 12.33 -1.47
C GLY A 168 -10.61 11.65 -2.27
N GLU A 169 -10.68 11.83 -3.59
CA GLU A 169 -9.60 11.46 -4.51
C GLU A 169 -8.42 12.44 -4.39
N ASP A 170 -7.32 12.14 -5.08
CA ASP A 170 -6.13 13.00 -5.13
C ASP A 170 -6.41 14.48 -5.45
N PRO A 171 -7.30 14.87 -6.39
CA PRO A 171 -7.59 16.28 -6.65
C PRO A 171 -8.17 17.03 -5.44
N THR A 172 -9.07 16.40 -4.67
CA THR A 172 -9.65 17.02 -3.47
C THR A 172 -8.59 17.28 -2.41
N VAL A 173 -7.65 16.33 -2.24
CA VAL A 173 -6.53 16.48 -1.31
C VAL A 173 -5.60 17.62 -1.75
N VAL A 174 -5.36 17.74 -3.06
CA VAL A 174 -4.58 18.85 -3.62
C VAL A 174 -5.26 20.20 -3.36
N GLU A 175 -6.58 20.30 -3.48
CA GLU A 175 -7.31 21.54 -3.14
C GLU A 175 -7.20 21.89 -1.65
N TRP A 176 -7.27 20.89 -0.76
CA TRP A 176 -7.01 21.10 0.66
C TRP A 176 -5.56 21.56 0.94
N ILE A 177 -4.59 21.01 0.21
CA ILE A 177 -3.18 21.43 0.28
C ILE A 177 -3.05 22.90 -0.15
N ARG A 178 -3.67 23.29 -1.27
CA ARG A 178 -3.69 24.68 -1.74
C ARG A 178 -4.28 25.62 -0.71
N LEU A 179 -5.45 25.27 -0.18
CA LEU A 179 -6.17 26.10 0.79
C LEU A 179 -5.39 26.29 2.10
N SER A 180 -4.65 25.26 2.51
CA SER A 180 -3.90 25.25 3.78
C SER A 180 -2.43 25.67 3.64
N GLY A 181 -1.93 25.88 2.42
CA GLY A 181 -0.49 26.02 2.16
C GLY A 181 0.30 24.76 2.54
N GLY A 182 -0.32 23.58 2.42
CA GLY A 182 0.23 22.27 2.77
C GLY A 182 0.40 22.02 4.26
N GLN A 183 -0.14 22.87 5.13
CA GLN A 183 0.01 22.75 6.59
C GLN A 183 -1.27 22.22 7.27
N ARG A 184 -1.13 21.70 8.49
CA ARG A 184 -2.25 21.31 9.37
C ARG A 184 -3.31 20.41 8.70
N PRO A 185 -2.92 19.24 8.16
CA PRO A 185 -3.85 18.33 7.49
C PRO A 185 -4.96 17.77 8.39
N HIS A 186 -4.76 17.76 9.71
CA HIS A 186 -5.79 17.40 10.69
C HIS A 186 -7.04 18.30 10.62
N LEU A 187 -6.87 19.61 10.37
CA LEU A 187 -8.01 20.53 10.22
C LEU A 187 -8.79 20.26 8.94
N ALA A 188 -8.09 19.90 7.85
CA ALA A 188 -8.73 19.49 6.60
C ALA A 188 -9.53 18.20 6.80
N ALA A 189 -8.99 17.21 7.51
CA ALA A 189 -9.69 15.98 7.86
C ALA A 189 -10.92 16.25 8.75
N GLU A 190 -10.84 17.17 9.72
CA GLU A 190 -11.95 17.53 10.59
C GLU A 190 -13.12 18.21 9.85
N LEU A 191 -12.80 19.08 8.89
CA LEU A 191 -13.79 19.73 8.02
C LEU A 191 -14.36 18.76 6.99
N SER A 192 -13.52 17.95 6.36
CA SER A 192 -13.93 16.91 5.41
C SER A 192 -14.87 15.88 6.06
N SER A 193 -14.53 15.40 7.27
CA SER A 193 -15.42 14.51 8.04
C SER A 193 -16.72 15.19 8.50
N ALA A 194 -16.79 16.52 8.49
CA ALA A 194 -18.02 17.29 8.69
C ALA A 194 -18.85 17.47 7.39
N GLY A 195 -18.39 16.91 6.27
CA GLY A 195 -19.04 17.02 4.97
C GLY A 195 -18.84 18.38 4.31
N ILE A 196 -17.77 19.09 4.66
CA ILE A 196 -17.38 20.38 4.06
C ILE A 196 -16.34 20.11 2.99
N ALA A 197 -16.60 20.59 1.77
CA ALA A 197 -15.67 20.48 0.64
C ALA A 197 -14.63 21.63 0.67
N PRO A 198 -13.46 21.47 0.04
CA PRO A 198 -12.38 22.46 0.09
C PRO A 198 -12.79 23.82 -0.53
N ASP A 199 -13.58 23.81 -1.60
CA ASP A 199 -14.18 24.99 -2.23
C ASP A 199 -15.12 25.74 -1.27
N GLU A 200 -15.93 25.01 -0.50
CA GLU A 200 -16.80 25.59 0.52
C GLU A 200 -16.02 26.18 1.70
N ALA A 201 -14.96 25.50 2.13
CA ALA A 201 -14.07 25.99 3.16
C ALA A 201 -13.28 27.24 2.72
N ALA A 202 -13.09 27.43 1.41
CA ALA A 202 -12.50 28.62 0.81
C ALA A 202 -13.47 29.82 0.73
N LEU A 203 -14.77 29.62 0.98
CA LEU A 203 -15.75 30.72 0.94
C LEU A 203 -15.53 31.71 2.08
N ARG A 204 -15.79 32.99 1.78
CA ARG A 204 -15.79 34.10 2.74
C ARG A 204 -17.23 34.38 3.17
N LEU A 205 -17.77 33.53 4.05
CA LEU A 205 -19.18 33.63 4.46
C LEU A 205 -19.34 34.44 5.75
N GLY A 206 -20.26 35.40 5.70
CA GLY A 206 -20.80 36.10 6.86
C GLY A 206 -21.77 35.25 7.68
N TYR A 207 -22.31 35.83 8.76
CA TYR A 207 -23.26 35.16 9.65
C TYR A 207 -24.60 34.78 9.00
N ALA A 208 -24.92 35.36 7.83
CA ALA A 208 -26.15 35.11 7.09
C ALA A 208 -25.99 34.12 5.92
N GLY A 209 -24.86 33.41 5.82
CA GLY A 209 -24.59 32.49 4.71
C GLY A 209 -24.46 33.19 3.35
N ARG A 210 -24.08 34.48 3.36
CA ARG A 210 -23.80 35.30 2.18
C ARG A 210 -22.31 35.54 2.04
N ILE A 211 -21.85 35.74 0.81
CA ILE A 211 -20.45 36.06 0.52
C ILE A 211 -20.16 37.48 1.00
N GLU A 212 -19.22 37.62 1.93
CA GLU A 212 -18.72 38.87 2.48
C GLU A 212 -17.21 39.00 2.19
N PRO A 213 -16.80 39.75 1.15
CA PRO A 213 -15.41 39.80 0.71
C PRO A 213 -14.41 40.32 1.75
N ARG A 214 -14.89 41.14 2.69
CA ARG A 214 -14.10 41.72 3.79
C ARG A 214 -13.68 40.69 4.84
N MET A 215 -14.33 39.54 4.87
CA MET A 215 -14.02 38.49 5.84
C MET A 215 -12.95 37.53 5.33
N ASP A 216 -12.24 36.93 6.26
CA ASP A 216 -11.38 35.78 5.99
C ASP A 216 -12.21 34.56 5.57
N THR A 217 -11.57 33.61 4.88
CA THR A 217 -12.23 32.35 4.51
C THR A 217 -12.63 31.55 5.74
N LEU A 218 -13.62 30.68 5.60
CA LEU A 218 -14.03 29.78 6.68
C LEU A 218 -12.86 28.95 7.20
N TYR A 219 -12.00 28.44 6.31
CA TYR A 219 -10.80 27.72 6.70
C TYR A 219 -9.85 28.56 7.58
N VAL A 220 -9.55 29.80 7.18
CA VAL A 220 -8.64 30.68 7.94
C VAL A 220 -9.21 30.99 9.32
N ARG A 221 -10.51 31.30 9.40
CA ARG A 221 -11.18 31.58 10.68
C ARG A 221 -11.21 30.34 11.59
N PHE A 222 -11.47 29.17 11.03
CA PHE A 222 -11.47 27.90 11.77
C PHE A 222 -10.06 27.54 12.27
N ARG A 223 -9.05 27.69 11.40
CA ARG A 223 -7.62 27.52 11.71
C ARG A 223 -7.17 28.41 12.86
N ASP A 224 -7.65 29.64 12.88
CA ASP A 224 -7.31 30.64 13.91
C ASP A 224 -8.24 30.55 15.14
N ARG A 225 -9.11 29.52 15.19
CA ARG A 225 -10.09 29.26 16.26
C ARG A 225 -11.06 30.41 16.52
N ARG A 226 -11.29 31.26 15.51
CA ARG A 226 -12.28 32.35 15.55
C ARG A 226 -13.71 31.84 15.33
N ILE A 227 -13.86 30.66 14.74
CA ILE A 227 -15.12 29.95 14.58
C ILE A 227 -14.94 28.48 14.94
N THR A 228 -16.01 27.88 15.43
CA THR A 228 -16.11 26.46 15.78
C THR A 228 -16.53 25.61 14.59
N ARG A 229 -16.32 24.30 14.68
CA ARG A 229 -16.75 23.32 13.66
C ARG A 229 -18.26 23.44 13.37
N SER A 230 -19.08 23.59 14.41
CA SER A 230 -20.53 23.73 14.29
C SER A 230 -20.94 25.00 13.54
N GLU A 231 -20.24 26.12 13.78
CA GLU A 231 -20.49 27.39 13.07
C GLU A 231 -20.12 27.30 11.59
N VAL A 232 -19.03 26.60 11.25
CA VAL A 232 -18.68 26.32 9.84
C VAL A 232 -19.78 25.51 9.16
N ILE A 233 -20.24 24.43 9.80
CA ILE A 233 -21.32 23.59 9.27
C ILE A 233 -22.61 24.40 9.05
N ALA A 234 -22.98 25.24 10.02
CA ALA A 234 -24.16 26.09 9.91
C ALA A 234 -24.04 27.09 8.76
N ALA A 235 -22.90 27.78 8.64
CA ALA A 235 -22.66 28.76 7.58
C ALA A 235 -22.74 28.12 6.18
N VAL A 236 -22.10 26.96 5.99
CA VAL A 236 -22.13 26.23 4.70
C VAL A 236 -23.51 25.71 4.38
N ARG A 237 -24.25 25.14 5.36
CA ARG A 237 -25.65 24.71 5.16
C ARG A 237 -26.55 25.85 4.72
N GLN A 238 -26.40 27.02 5.35
CA GLN A 238 -27.18 28.20 4.99
C GLN A 238 -26.83 28.70 3.59
N TRP A 239 -25.55 28.72 3.24
CA TRP A 239 -25.10 29.07 1.89
C TRP A 239 -25.64 28.08 0.84
N ARG A 240 -25.59 26.77 1.08
CA ARG A 240 -26.20 25.76 0.19
C ARG A 240 -27.69 26.02 -0.01
N GLY A 241 -28.42 26.32 1.06
CA GLY A 241 -29.86 26.65 0.98
C GLY A 241 -30.14 27.91 0.14
N ASN A 242 -29.35 28.97 0.33
CA ASN A 242 -29.46 30.21 -0.45
C ASN A 242 -29.19 29.99 -1.95
N ASN A 243 -28.21 29.13 -2.30
CA ASN A 243 -27.85 28.86 -3.70
C ASN A 243 -28.72 27.79 -4.36
N ALA A 244 -29.41 26.94 -3.60
CA ALA A 244 -30.35 25.96 -4.15
C ALA A 244 -31.71 26.58 -4.54
N THR A 245 -31.99 27.80 -4.07
CA THR A 245 -33.28 28.50 -4.27
C THR A 245 -33.22 29.56 -5.37
N GLY A 246 -32.03 29.85 -5.91
CA GLY A 246 -31.80 30.84 -6.99
C GLY A 246 -31.49 30.16 -8.30
#